data_AF-A0A432XGH4-F1
#
_entry.id   AF-A0A432XGH4-F1
#
_cell.length_a   1.000
_cell.length_b   1.000
_cell.length_c   1.000
_cell.angle_alpha   90.00
_cell.angle_beta   90.00
_cell.angle_gamma   90.00
#
_symmetry.space_group_name_H-M   'P 1'
#
loop_
_entity.id
_entity.type
_entity.pdbx_description
1 polymer ?
#
loop_
_entity_poly.entity_id
_entity_poly.type
_entity_poly.pdbx_seq_one_letter_code
_entity_poly.pdbx_strand_id
1 'polypeptide(L)'
;MRTAIKTKIPLLFLIAISLWWTFYYQSNSVLNDFGSANYEWLFFIDAFFVLPILCFVCIKNKKEALLKATVLCSIAVLVGSFIIPQTNKLIWPYLEQGRYFVLAALVLLELSVLLTVYVSIKAALNQNIDPDLAIAEPIKRYLGDGLVAKVFSFETRLWTYALFASRIKPERFNGEQHFTYHQKDGAQSNLLGFILLIIIELPIAHVLLHFFWSPLAANIITALTLFSLVFFIAEYRAYAKRPISLTANELIIRYGIYPPQVIPLSKIAAVKAHATYVKRAKQVKRYNSSGVPNIAIELKPASDGSDHVIPTIYLGIDQPNVFLNELKPRLAL
;
A
#
# COMPACT_ATOMS: atom_id res chain seq x y z
N MET A 1 -15.58 -28.10 11.94
CA MET A 1 -16.48 -28.20 10.76
C MET A 1 -17.88 -27.63 11.02
N ARG A 2 -18.61 -28.09 12.05
CA ARG A 2 -19.99 -27.66 12.37
C ARG A 2 -20.18 -26.15 12.63
N THR A 3 -19.20 -25.49 13.24
CA THR A 3 -19.19 -24.03 13.50
C THR A 3 -18.98 -23.19 12.25
N ALA A 4 -18.20 -23.68 11.28
CA ALA A 4 -17.93 -22.96 10.04
C ALA A 4 -19.15 -22.91 9.11
N ILE A 5 -20.01 -23.95 9.15
CA ILE A 5 -21.25 -23.99 8.39
C ILE A 5 -22.29 -23.04 8.99
N LYS A 6 -22.41 -22.99 10.33
CA LYS A 6 -23.36 -22.10 11.01
C LYS A 6 -23.14 -20.63 10.67
N THR A 7 -21.89 -20.16 10.59
CA THR A 7 -21.60 -18.76 10.28
C THR A 7 -21.91 -18.35 8.84
N LYS A 8 -22.20 -19.30 7.95
CA LYS A 8 -22.61 -19.07 6.56
C LYS A 8 -24.13 -19.06 6.37
N ILE A 9 -24.90 -19.52 7.36
CA ILE A 9 -26.36 -19.58 7.31
C ILE A 9 -27.00 -18.22 6.96
N PRO A 10 -26.60 -17.08 7.57
CA PRO A 10 -27.22 -15.80 7.22
C PRO A 10 -27.02 -15.40 5.75
N LEU A 11 -25.85 -15.71 5.17
CA LEU A 11 -25.58 -15.43 3.76
C LEU A 11 -26.41 -16.34 2.85
N LEU A 12 -26.49 -17.63 3.17
CA LEU A 12 -27.32 -18.58 2.42
C LEU A 12 -28.79 -18.21 2.49
N PHE A 13 -29.26 -17.75 3.66
CA PHE A 13 -30.61 -17.23 3.83
C PHE A 13 -30.85 -16.02 2.94
N LEU A 14 -29.95 -15.03 2.92
CA LEU A 14 -30.06 -13.86 2.04
C LEU A 14 -30.16 -14.27 0.56
N ILE A 15 -29.34 -15.23 0.10
CA ILE A 15 -29.40 -15.74 -1.28
C ILE A 15 -30.76 -16.40 -1.54
N ALA A 16 -31.23 -17.25 -0.63
CA ALA A 16 -32.49 -17.96 -0.77
C ALA A 16 -33.69 -17.00 -0.84
N ILE A 17 -33.78 -16.03 0.08
CA ILE A 17 -34.86 -15.02 0.05
C ILE A 17 -34.75 -14.13 -1.19
N SER A 18 -33.53 -13.78 -1.64
CA SER A 18 -33.36 -12.96 -2.85
C SER A 18 -33.92 -13.66 -4.08
N LEU A 19 -33.60 -14.94 -4.27
CA LEU A 19 -34.12 -15.74 -5.37
C LEU A 19 -35.64 -15.92 -5.28
N TRP A 20 -36.14 -16.25 -4.08
CA TRP A 20 -37.57 -16.43 -3.85
C TRP A 20 -38.38 -15.17 -4.14
N TRP A 21 -37.97 -14.03 -3.58
CA TRP A 21 -38.68 -12.77 -3.75
C TRP A 21 -38.51 -12.20 -5.16
N THR A 22 -37.39 -12.46 -5.84
CA THR A 22 -37.25 -12.15 -7.28
C THR A 22 -38.33 -12.88 -8.08
N PHE A 23 -38.49 -14.19 -7.85
CA PHE A 23 -39.53 -14.98 -8.52
C PHE A 23 -40.93 -14.47 -8.18
N TYR A 24 -41.19 -14.16 -6.91
CA TYR A 24 -42.46 -13.60 -6.47
C TYR A 24 -42.82 -12.29 -7.17
N TYR A 25 -41.92 -11.31 -7.20
CA TYR A 25 -42.21 -9.99 -7.77
C TYR A 25 -42.24 -9.98 -9.30
N GLN A 26 -41.51 -10.87 -9.97
CA GLN A 26 -41.41 -10.91 -11.44
C GLN A 26 -42.41 -11.87 -12.10
N SER A 27 -43.00 -12.80 -11.35
CA SER A 27 -44.00 -13.72 -11.89
C SER A 27 -45.41 -13.12 -11.82
N ASN A 28 -46.27 -13.46 -12.79
CA ASN A 28 -47.72 -13.21 -12.70
C ASN A 28 -48.37 -14.51 -12.24
N SER A 29 -48.41 -14.72 -10.93
CA SER A 29 -48.93 -15.95 -10.33
C SER A 29 -50.10 -15.67 -9.41
N VAL A 30 -50.80 -16.73 -9.01
CA VAL A 30 -51.87 -16.62 -7.99
C VAL A 30 -51.30 -16.12 -6.66
N LEU A 31 -50.00 -16.33 -6.37
CA LEU A 31 -49.35 -15.94 -5.12
C LEU A 31 -49.24 -14.42 -4.93
N ASN A 32 -49.17 -13.66 -6.02
CA ASN A 32 -49.10 -12.20 -5.99
C ASN A 32 -50.31 -11.54 -6.67
N ASP A 33 -51.43 -12.28 -6.75
CA ASP A 33 -52.67 -11.85 -7.40
C ASP A 33 -52.42 -11.25 -8.79
N PHE A 34 -51.67 -12.00 -9.60
CA PHE A 34 -51.26 -11.61 -10.96
C PHE A 34 -50.57 -10.23 -11.03
N GLY A 35 -49.77 -9.92 -10.00
CA GLY A 35 -48.97 -8.71 -9.90
C GLY A 35 -49.61 -7.56 -9.12
N SER A 36 -50.88 -7.69 -8.70
CA SER A 36 -51.58 -6.66 -7.92
C SER A 36 -51.10 -6.59 -6.46
N ALA A 37 -50.66 -7.71 -5.90
CA ALA A 37 -50.31 -7.87 -4.48
C ALA A 37 -48.79 -7.91 -4.22
N ASN A 38 -48.00 -7.18 -5.03
CA ASN A 38 -46.54 -7.12 -4.91
C ASN A 38 -46.11 -6.22 -3.74
N TYR A 39 -46.33 -6.64 -2.50
CA TYR A 39 -46.05 -5.83 -1.31
C TYR A 39 -44.59 -5.87 -0.86
N GLU A 40 -43.96 -4.69 -0.73
CA GLU A 40 -42.54 -4.58 -0.31
C GLU A 40 -42.26 -5.11 1.12
N TRP A 41 -43.26 -5.11 2.02
CA TRP A 41 -43.07 -5.47 3.42
C TRP A 41 -42.68 -6.94 3.62
N LEU A 42 -42.98 -7.80 2.66
CA LEU A 42 -42.62 -9.22 2.68
C LEU A 42 -41.10 -9.40 2.67
N PHE A 43 -40.43 -8.80 1.68
CA PHE A 43 -38.97 -8.80 1.61
C PHE A 43 -38.35 -7.99 2.75
N PHE A 44 -39.01 -6.89 3.17
CA PHE A 44 -38.56 -6.08 4.31
C PHE A 44 -38.42 -6.89 5.60
N ILE A 45 -39.41 -7.73 5.93
CA ILE A 45 -39.39 -8.52 7.17
C ILE A 45 -38.21 -9.50 7.16
N ASP A 46 -38.03 -10.22 6.06
CA ASP A 46 -36.93 -11.18 5.95
C ASP A 46 -35.56 -10.48 6.01
N ALA A 47 -35.43 -9.33 5.34
CA ALA A 47 -34.19 -8.56 5.27
C ALA A 47 -33.82 -7.88 6.59
N PHE A 48 -34.78 -7.31 7.32
CA PHE A 48 -34.50 -6.44 8.49
C PHE A 48 -34.85 -7.05 9.85
N PHE A 49 -35.59 -8.15 9.89
CA PHE A 49 -35.87 -8.85 11.15
C PHE A 49 -35.24 -10.24 11.16
N VAL A 50 -35.58 -11.09 10.20
CA VAL A 50 -35.14 -12.49 10.21
C VAL A 50 -33.63 -12.59 10.02
N LEU A 51 -33.08 -11.85 9.05
CA LEU A 51 -31.67 -11.88 8.71
C LEU A 51 -30.75 -11.37 9.85
N PRO A 52 -31.03 -10.24 10.55
CA PRO A 52 -30.30 -9.87 11.76
C PRO A 52 -30.41 -10.91 12.88
N ILE A 53 -31.61 -11.44 13.15
CA ILE A 53 -31.80 -12.48 14.17
C ILE A 53 -30.92 -13.69 13.85
N LEU A 54 -30.91 -14.15 12.59
CA LEU A 54 -30.05 -15.24 12.15
C LEU A 54 -28.57 -14.93 12.35
N CYS A 55 -28.13 -13.69 12.10
CA CYS A 55 -26.75 -13.27 12.39
C CYS A 55 -26.43 -13.41 13.88
N PHE A 56 -27.29 -12.91 14.76
CA PHE A 56 -27.06 -12.98 16.22
C PHE A 56 -27.16 -14.40 16.79
N VAL A 57 -27.99 -15.27 16.21
CA VAL A 57 -28.11 -16.67 16.62
C VAL A 57 -26.93 -17.52 16.12
N CYS A 58 -26.46 -17.27 14.88
CA CYS A 58 -25.45 -18.10 14.24
C CYS A 58 -24.01 -17.71 14.58
N ILE A 59 -23.76 -16.45 14.97
CA ILE A 59 -22.43 -15.89 15.19
C ILE A 59 -22.25 -15.60 16.68
N LYS A 60 -21.28 -16.28 17.31
CA LYS A 60 -21.05 -16.17 18.76
C LYS A 60 -20.60 -14.77 19.20
N ASN A 61 -19.78 -14.10 18.40
CA ASN A 61 -19.27 -12.77 18.72
C ASN A 61 -20.32 -11.71 18.35
N LYS A 62 -20.88 -11.02 19.34
CA LYS A 62 -21.92 -9.99 19.14
C LYS A 62 -21.48 -8.84 18.22
N LYS A 63 -20.19 -8.44 18.27
CA LYS A 63 -19.67 -7.38 17.40
C LYS A 63 -19.58 -7.84 15.95
N GLU A 64 -19.14 -9.08 15.73
CA GLU A 64 -19.10 -9.70 14.40
C GLU A 64 -20.51 -9.93 13.85
N ALA A 65 -21.45 -10.36 14.71
CA ALA A 65 -22.85 -10.55 14.38
C ALA A 65 -23.51 -9.24 13.95
N LEU A 66 -23.28 -8.15 14.69
CA LEU A 66 -23.76 -6.82 14.34
C LEU A 66 -23.18 -6.35 13.01
N LEU A 67 -21.86 -6.45 12.81
CA LEU A 67 -21.22 -6.06 11.55
C LEU A 67 -21.79 -6.85 10.36
N LYS A 68 -21.94 -8.17 10.50
CA LYS A 68 -22.53 -9.02 9.44
C LYS A 68 -23.99 -8.69 9.20
N ALA A 69 -24.79 -8.46 10.25
CA ALA A 69 -26.18 -8.04 10.09
C ALA A 69 -26.27 -6.72 9.32
N THR A 70 -25.48 -5.70 9.69
CA THR A 70 -25.45 -4.41 8.98
C THR A 70 -25.05 -4.58 7.52
N VAL A 71 -23.96 -5.32 7.24
CA VAL A 71 -23.50 -5.54 5.86
C VAL A 71 -24.54 -6.28 5.03
N LEU A 72 -25.14 -7.35 5.56
CA LEU A 72 -26.12 -8.14 4.82
C LEU A 72 -27.45 -7.39 4.64
N CYS A 73 -27.88 -6.57 5.60
CA CYS A 73 -29.04 -5.69 5.43
C CYS A 73 -28.79 -4.63 4.34
N SER A 74 -27.59 -4.03 4.30
CA SER A 74 -27.23 -3.08 3.24
C SER A 74 -27.25 -3.74 1.85
N ILE A 75 -26.77 -4.99 1.74
CA ILE A 75 -26.88 -5.76 0.50
C ILE A 75 -28.33 -6.09 0.18
N ALA A 76 -29.15 -6.44 1.18
CA ALA A 76 -30.58 -6.70 0.98
C ALA A 76 -31.32 -5.46 0.45
N VAL A 77 -31.01 -4.26 0.95
CA VAL A 77 -31.54 -2.99 0.38
C VAL A 77 -31.20 -2.85 -1.10
N LEU A 78 -29.94 -3.12 -1.46
CA LEU A 78 -29.48 -3.09 -2.85
C LEU A 78 -30.18 -4.14 -3.71
N VAL A 79 -30.39 -5.36 -3.23
CA VAL A 79 -31.15 -6.38 -3.97
C VAL A 79 -32.61 -5.94 -4.12
N GLY A 80 -33.24 -5.49 -3.03
CA GLY A 80 -34.61 -4.99 -2.99
C GLY A 80 -34.87 -3.87 -3.99
N SER A 81 -33.89 -3.00 -4.24
CA SER A 81 -34.04 -1.90 -5.21
C SER A 81 -34.19 -2.40 -6.65
N PHE A 82 -33.66 -3.58 -6.97
CA PHE A 82 -33.79 -4.22 -8.29
C PHE A 82 -35.01 -5.14 -8.40
N ILE A 83 -35.39 -5.82 -7.32
CA ILE A 83 -36.44 -6.86 -7.38
C ILE A 83 -37.86 -6.32 -7.10
N ILE A 84 -38.00 -5.26 -6.29
CA ILE A 84 -39.30 -4.69 -5.95
C ILE A 84 -39.76 -3.73 -7.07
N PRO A 85 -40.98 -3.89 -7.61
CA PRO A 85 -41.52 -2.98 -8.62
C PRO A 85 -41.59 -1.54 -8.12
N GLN A 86 -41.19 -0.57 -8.95
CA GLN A 86 -41.09 0.85 -8.55
C GLN A 86 -42.42 1.43 -8.05
N THR A 87 -43.55 1.02 -8.60
CA THR A 87 -44.89 1.46 -8.19
C THR A 87 -45.27 1.02 -6.78
N ASN A 88 -44.59 0.01 -6.25
CA ASN A 88 -44.95 -0.65 -4.99
C ASN A 88 -43.94 -0.35 -3.87
N LYS A 89 -42.95 0.50 -4.16
CA LYS A 89 -41.96 0.98 -3.20
C LYS A 89 -42.52 2.15 -2.39
N LEU A 90 -42.83 1.93 -1.12
CA LEU A 90 -43.31 2.97 -0.20
C LEU A 90 -42.17 3.44 0.71
N ILE A 91 -41.52 2.51 1.40
CA ILE A 91 -40.43 2.75 2.35
C ILE A 91 -39.07 2.59 1.66
N TRP A 92 -38.99 1.71 0.65
CA TRP A 92 -37.73 1.40 -0.03
C TRP A 92 -36.95 2.61 -0.57
N PRO A 93 -37.57 3.67 -1.13
CA PRO A 93 -36.82 4.81 -1.65
C PRO A 93 -36.04 5.55 -0.55
N TYR A 94 -36.55 5.57 0.68
CA TYR A 94 -35.85 6.14 1.84
C TYR A 94 -34.67 5.26 2.26
N LEU A 95 -34.81 3.93 2.18
CA LEU A 95 -33.72 2.99 2.45
C LEU A 95 -32.62 3.11 1.39
N GLU A 96 -32.98 3.31 0.12
CA GLU A 96 -32.04 3.53 -0.98
C GLU A 96 -31.20 4.80 -0.77
N GLN A 97 -31.76 5.86 -0.19
CA GLN A 97 -30.99 7.06 0.18
C GLN A 97 -29.92 6.77 1.24
N GLY A 98 -30.11 5.73 2.07
CA GLY A 98 -29.12 5.24 3.02
C GLY A 98 -27.77 4.89 2.38
N ARG A 99 -27.73 4.61 1.07
CA ARG A 99 -26.47 4.41 0.32
C ARG A 99 -25.50 5.60 0.45
N TYR A 100 -26.03 6.82 0.47
CA TYR A 100 -25.22 8.03 0.61
C TYR A 100 -24.65 8.16 2.02
N PHE A 101 -25.42 7.74 3.03
CA PHE A 101 -24.92 7.67 4.41
C PHE A 101 -23.82 6.63 4.56
N VAL A 102 -23.98 5.44 3.96
CA VAL A 102 -22.94 4.40 3.94
C VAL A 102 -21.69 4.91 3.22
N LEU A 103 -21.85 5.55 2.06
CA LEU A 103 -20.74 6.15 1.30
C LEU A 103 -20.02 7.22 2.14
N ALA A 104 -20.76 8.13 2.77
CA ALA A 104 -20.20 9.16 3.63
C ALA A 104 -19.47 8.57 4.84
N ALA A 105 -20.03 7.53 5.47
CA ALA A 105 -19.39 6.83 6.58
C ALA A 105 -18.09 6.13 6.17
N LEU A 106 -18.05 5.51 4.97
CA LEU A 106 -16.83 4.94 4.41
C LEU A 106 -15.77 6.00 4.15
N VAL A 107 -16.16 7.13 3.55
CA VAL A 107 -15.24 8.27 3.32
C VAL A 107 -14.69 8.82 4.64
N LEU A 108 -15.55 9.00 5.66
CA LEU A 108 -15.11 9.45 6.98
C LEU A 108 -14.17 8.45 7.65
N LEU A 109 -14.43 7.15 7.51
CA LEU A 109 -13.54 6.10 8.00
C LEU A 109 -12.19 6.19 7.30
N GLU A 110 -12.15 6.27 5.97
CA GLU A 110 -10.91 6.41 5.20
C GLU A 110 -10.13 7.66 5.63
N LEU A 111 -10.80 8.81 5.75
CA LEU A 111 -10.18 10.05 6.24
C LEU A 111 -9.62 9.89 7.67
N SER A 112 -10.33 9.18 8.56
CA SER A 112 -9.87 8.92 9.93
C SER A 112 -8.62 8.02 9.96
N VAL A 113 -8.56 7.02 9.07
CA VAL A 113 -7.39 6.14 8.92
C VAL A 113 -6.20 6.95 8.40
N LEU A 114 -6.40 7.75 7.34
CA LEU A 114 -5.37 8.62 6.78
C LEU A 114 -4.85 9.63 7.83
N LEU A 115 -5.75 10.24 8.60
CA LEU A 115 -5.37 11.16 9.68
C LEU A 115 -4.56 10.44 10.77
N THR A 116 -4.96 9.23 11.16
CA THR A 116 -4.25 8.44 12.17
C THR A 116 -2.86 8.06 11.69
N VAL A 117 -2.72 7.64 10.42
CA VAL A 117 -1.42 7.36 9.80
C VAL A 117 -0.57 8.63 9.75
N TYR A 118 -1.14 9.77 9.34
CA TYR A 118 -0.45 11.06 9.34
C TYR A 118 0.08 11.44 10.72
N VAL A 119 -0.75 11.36 11.77
CA VAL A 119 -0.36 11.72 13.14
C VAL A 119 0.68 10.74 13.69
N SER A 120 0.53 9.43 13.44
CA SER A 120 1.47 8.41 13.93
C SER A 120 2.86 8.57 13.30
N ILE A 121 2.95 8.76 11.98
CA ILE A 121 4.21 9.04 11.29
C ILE A 121 4.84 10.31 11.85
N LYS A 122 4.06 11.39 11.98
CA LYS A 122 4.54 12.67 12.51
C LYS A 122 5.07 12.53 13.96
N ALA A 123 4.38 11.78 14.81
CA ALA A 123 4.80 11.53 16.17
C ALA A 123 6.06 10.66 16.23
N ALA A 124 6.15 9.62 15.40
CA ALA A 124 7.32 8.75 15.30
C ALA A 124 8.57 9.53 14.86
N LEU A 125 8.43 10.43 13.88
CA LEU A 125 9.54 11.27 13.39
C LEU A 125 9.98 12.38 14.37
N ASN A 126 9.17 12.70 15.37
CA ASN A 126 9.56 13.63 16.43
C ASN A 126 10.43 12.96 17.51
N GLN A 127 10.49 11.63 17.54
CA GLN A 127 11.40 10.90 18.42
C GLN A 127 12.82 10.98 17.85
N ASN A 128 13.82 11.02 18.72
CA ASN A 128 15.23 11.16 18.33
C ASN A 128 15.83 9.80 17.93
N ILE A 129 15.12 9.07 17.04
CA ILE A 129 15.41 7.70 16.60
C ILE A 129 15.63 7.71 15.07
N ASP A 130 16.39 6.74 14.55
CA ASP A 130 16.55 6.53 13.10
C ASP A 130 15.17 6.49 12.40
N PRO A 131 14.93 7.35 11.39
CA PRO A 131 13.64 7.42 10.69
C PRO A 131 13.17 6.10 10.08
N ASP A 132 14.08 5.25 9.58
CA ASP A 132 13.70 3.94 9.02
C ASP A 132 13.27 2.96 10.11
N LEU A 133 13.88 3.02 11.30
CA LEU A 133 13.49 2.21 12.45
C LEU A 133 12.15 2.69 13.03
N ALA A 134 11.98 4.00 13.17
CA ALA A 134 10.73 4.61 13.62
C ALA A 134 9.51 4.20 12.77
N ILE A 135 9.74 3.90 11.48
CA ILE A 135 8.73 3.37 10.57
C ILE A 135 8.60 1.84 10.70
N ALA A 136 9.72 1.11 10.65
CA ALA A 136 9.68 -0.35 10.52
C ALA A 136 9.31 -1.07 11.83
N GLU A 137 9.77 -0.61 12.99
CA GLU A 137 9.58 -1.30 14.27
C GLU A 137 8.11 -1.41 14.70
N PRO A 138 7.29 -0.35 14.66
CA PRO A 138 5.87 -0.47 15.01
C PRO A 138 5.16 -1.47 14.10
N ILE A 139 5.45 -1.42 12.79
CA ILE A 139 4.84 -2.32 11.80
C ILE A 139 5.24 -3.77 12.08
N LYS A 140 6.53 -4.02 12.33
CA LYS A 140 7.02 -5.36 12.68
C LYS A 140 6.45 -5.87 14.01
N ARG A 141 6.22 -4.99 14.99
CA ARG A 141 5.62 -5.36 16.28
C ARG A 141 4.21 -5.91 16.13
N TYR A 142 3.40 -5.34 15.22
CA TYR A 142 2.01 -5.77 15.02
C TYR A 142 1.84 -6.85 13.94
N LEU A 143 2.66 -6.83 12.88
CA LEU A 143 2.50 -7.71 11.71
C LEU A 143 3.59 -8.80 11.59
N GLY A 144 4.60 -8.80 12.47
CA GLY A 144 5.78 -9.66 12.37
C GLY A 144 6.75 -9.23 11.25
N ASP A 145 7.71 -10.09 10.90
CA ASP A 145 8.73 -9.80 9.86
C ASP A 145 8.42 -10.44 8.49
N GLY A 146 7.15 -10.40 8.08
CA GLY A 146 6.67 -11.00 6.84
C GLY A 146 6.69 -10.08 5.62
N LEU A 147 6.25 -10.60 4.47
CA LEU A 147 6.06 -9.81 3.24
C LEU A 147 5.09 -8.64 3.45
N VAL A 148 4.02 -8.87 4.23
CA VAL A 148 3.03 -7.84 4.57
C VAL A 148 3.71 -6.68 5.30
N ALA A 149 4.53 -6.95 6.32
CA ALA A 149 5.25 -5.91 7.04
C ALA A 149 6.23 -5.13 6.15
N LYS A 150 6.87 -5.80 5.18
CA LYS A 150 7.75 -5.16 4.18
C LYS A 150 6.97 -4.20 3.27
N VAL A 151 5.80 -4.61 2.78
CA VAL A 151 4.91 -3.77 1.96
C VAL A 151 4.44 -2.55 2.75
N PHE A 152 3.91 -2.75 3.96
CA PHE A 152 3.45 -1.64 4.81
C PHE A 152 4.60 -0.70 5.20
N SER A 153 5.80 -1.22 5.46
CA SER A 153 6.98 -0.38 5.74
C SER A 153 7.41 0.43 4.53
N PHE A 154 7.29 -0.14 3.32
CA PHE A 154 7.55 0.58 2.08
C PHE A 154 6.51 1.68 1.84
N GLU A 155 5.22 1.38 1.97
CA GLU A 155 4.14 2.37 1.81
C GLU A 155 4.24 3.49 2.85
N THR A 156 4.51 3.14 4.11
CA THR A 156 4.68 4.14 5.17
C THR A 156 5.90 5.02 4.90
N ARG A 157 7.01 4.44 4.41
CA ARG A 157 8.19 5.22 3.98
C ARG A 157 7.87 6.12 2.80
N LEU A 158 7.17 5.61 1.79
CA LEU A 158 6.71 6.39 0.64
C LEU A 158 5.96 7.65 1.09
N TRP A 159 4.92 7.50 1.91
CA TRP A 159 4.13 8.62 2.42
C TRP A 159 4.93 9.54 3.36
N THR A 160 5.85 8.98 4.13
CA THR A 160 6.76 9.75 5.00
C THR A 160 7.62 10.71 4.19
N TYR A 161 8.25 10.28 3.10
CA TYR A 161 9.02 11.19 2.25
C TYR A 161 8.14 12.08 1.37
N ALA A 162 6.97 11.61 0.93
CA ALA A 162 6.03 12.42 0.17
C ALA A 162 5.50 13.62 0.98
N LEU A 163 5.19 13.43 2.28
CA LEU A 163 4.49 14.43 3.09
C LEU A 163 5.36 15.10 4.16
N PHE A 164 6.36 14.39 4.69
CA PHE A 164 7.10 14.80 5.90
C PHE A 164 8.61 14.88 5.73
N ALA A 165 9.14 14.86 4.51
CA ALA A 165 10.59 14.90 4.27
C ALA A 165 11.30 16.06 5.00
N SER A 166 10.67 17.23 5.14
CA SER A 166 11.24 18.38 5.85
C SER A 166 11.57 18.09 7.32
N ARG A 167 10.87 17.14 7.96
CA ARG A 167 11.11 16.70 9.35
C ARG A 167 12.24 15.68 9.47
N ILE A 168 12.65 15.07 8.36
CA ILE A 168 13.69 14.06 8.32
C ILE A 168 15.04 14.76 8.19
N LYS A 169 15.90 14.49 9.18
CA LYS A 169 17.25 15.04 9.30
C LYS A 169 18.27 13.92 9.02
N PRO A 170 19.19 14.06 8.05
CA PRO A 170 20.18 13.03 7.72
C PRO A 170 21.04 12.59 8.91
N GLU A 171 21.23 13.46 9.90
CA GLU A 171 22.05 13.21 11.10
C GLU A 171 21.38 12.25 12.08
N ARG A 172 20.08 11.95 11.91
CA ARG A 172 19.35 11.02 12.77
C ARG A 172 19.48 9.57 12.33
N PHE A 173 20.00 9.30 11.15
CA PHE A 173 20.19 7.93 10.70
C PHE A 173 21.31 7.26 11.48
N ASN A 174 21.13 5.98 11.80
CA ASN A 174 22.17 5.20 12.46
C ASN A 174 23.40 5.09 11.56
N GLY A 175 24.57 5.30 12.15
CA GLY A 175 25.87 5.36 11.49
C GLY A 175 26.83 6.28 12.23
N GLU A 176 28.11 5.95 12.21
CA GLU A 176 29.18 6.86 12.64
C GLU A 176 29.58 7.80 11.50
N GLN A 177 29.51 7.30 10.26
CA GLN A 177 29.82 8.04 9.04
C GLN A 177 28.66 7.91 8.05
N HIS A 178 28.40 8.98 7.31
CA HIS A 178 27.31 9.08 6.34
C HIS A 178 27.82 9.55 4.98
N PHE A 179 27.32 8.90 3.93
CA PHE A 179 27.69 9.17 2.56
C PHE A 179 26.44 9.40 1.71
N THR A 180 26.49 10.44 0.88
CA THR A 180 25.41 10.81 -0.02
C THR A 180 25.64 10.26 -1.43
N TYR A 181 24.55 10.14 -2.20
CA TYR A 181 24.57 9.63 -3.58
C TYR A 181 23.62 10.38 -4.50
N HIS A 182 23.00 11.46 -4.04
CA HIS A 182 21.92 12.13 -4.77
C HIS A 182 22.45 12.96 -5.95
N GLN A 183 23.72 13.38 -5.89
CA GLN A 183 24.37 14.15 -6.95
C GLN A 183 25.04 13.26 -7.99
N LYS A 184 25.39 12.01 -7.62
CA LYS A 184 26.00 11.03 -8.50
C LYS A 184 25.20 10.88 -9.79
N ASP A 185 25.87 11.14 -10.92
CA ASP A 185 25.32 11.10 -12.27
C ASP A 185 24.01 11.91 -12.45
N GLY A 186 23.85 12.98 -11.65
CA GLY A 186 22.66 13.82 -11.66
C GLY A 186 21.39 13.08 -11.24
N ALA A 187 21.50 12.00 -10.44
CA ALA A 187 20.37 11.12 -10.12
C ALA A 187 19.16 11.89 -9.57
N GLN A 188 19.36 12.83 -8.65
CA GLN A 188 18.28 13.63 -8.09
C GLN A 188 17.72 14.65 -9.11
N SER A 189 18.57 15.30 -9.91
CA SER A 189 18.13 16.21 -10.97
C SER A 189 17.31 15.49 -12.05
N ASN A 190 17.68 14.25 -12.38
CA ASN A 190 16.92 13.42 -13.30
C ASN A 190 15.52 13.08 -12.75
N LEU A 191 15.41 12.74 -11.46
CA LEU A 191 14.12 12.55 -10.79
C LEU A 191 13.26 13.82 -10.84
N LEU A 192 13.85 14.99 -10.61
CA LEU A 192 13.15 16.27 -10.73
C LEU A 192 12.65 16.52 -12.16
N GLY A 193 13.47 16.20 -13.17
CA GLY A 193 13.10 16.29 -14.58
C GLY A 193 11.85 15.45 -14.90
N PHE A 194 11.79 14.20 -14.42
CA PHE A 194 10.60 13.36 -14.58
C PHE A 194 9.37 13.92 -13.86
N ILE A 195 9.53 14.44 -12.64
CA ILE A 195 8.42 15.09 -11.90
C ILE A 195 7.84 16.25 -12.72
N LEU A 196 8.70 17.15 -13.21
CA LEU A 196 8.27 18.30 -14.01
C LEU A 196 7.62 17.88 -15.33
N LEU A 197 8.21 16.89 -16.02
CA LEU A 197 7.67 16.34 -17.26
C LEU A 197 6.25 15.81 -17.02
N ILE A 198 6.05 14.98 -15.99
CA ILE A 198 4.73 14.42 -15.66
C ILE A 198 3.72 15.54 -15.36
N ILE A 199 4.11 16.56 -14.57
CA ILE A 199 3.19 17.67 -14.22
C ILE A 199 2.75 18.46 -15.46
N ILE A 200 3.68 18.70 -16.40
CA ILE A 200 3.40 19.44 -17.63
C ILE A 200 2.58 18.61 -18.62
N GLU A 201 2.89 17.32 -18.75
CA GLU A 201 2.26 16.42 -19.72
C GLU A 201 0.87 15.96 -19.28
N LEU A 202 0.63 15.80 -17.97
CA LEU A 202 -0.60 15.22 -17.44
C LEU A 202 -1.90 15.93 -17.90
N PRO A 203 -2.01 17.27 -17.92
CA PRO A 203 -3.21 17.94 -18.42
C PRO A 203 -3.46 17.66 -19.91
N ILE A 204 -2.40 17.63 -20.71
CA ILE A 204 -2.47 17.36 -22.17
C ILE A 204 -2.93 15.92 -22.39
N ALA A 205 -2.30 14.96 -21.71
CA ALA A 205 -2.67 13.56 -21.77
C ALA A 205 -4.11 13.32 -21.32
N HIS A 206 -4.56 13.98 -20.24
CA HIS A 206 -5.94 13.84 -19.78
C HIS A 206 -6.95 14.30 -20.84
N VAL A 207 -6.74 15.49 -21.43
CA VAL A 207 -7.61 16.03 -22.50
C VAL A 207 -7.62 15.09 -23.70
N LEU A 208 -6.45 14.62 -24.16
CA LEU A 208 -6.37 13.69 -25.28
C LEU A 208 -7.11 12.38 -24.97
N LEU A 209 -6.88 11.76 -23.82
CA LEU A 209 -7.54 10.51 -23.43
C LEU A 209 -9.06 10.68 -23.29
N HIS A 210 -9.50 11.84 -22.78
CA HIS A 210 -10.91 12.13 -22.56
C HIS A 210 -11.68 12.15 -23.90
N PHE A 211 -11.09 12.77 -24.93
CA PHE A 211 -11.75 12.95 -26.23
C PHE A 211 -11.47 11.83 -27.23
N PHE A 212 -10.28 11.23 -27.22
CA PHE A 212 -9.89 10.19 -28.20
C PHE A 212 -10.13 8.76 -27.73
N TRP A 213 -10.33 8.52 -26.43
CA TRP A 213 -10.58 7.17 -25.91
C TRP A 213 -11.86 7.08 -25.09
N SER A 214 -11.90 7.68 -23.89
CA SER A 214 -13.13 7.84 -23.12
C SER A 214 -12.89 8.71 -21.86
N PRO A 215 -13.92 9.39 -21.34
CA PRO A 215 -13.82 10.10 -20.07
C PRO A 215 -13.41 9.21 -18.90
N LEU A 216 -13.90 7.97 -18.85
CA LEU A 216 -13.56 7.03 -17.78
C LEU A 216 -12.08 6.62 -17.84
N ALA A 217 -11.57 6.28 -19.03
CA ALA A 217 -10.15 5.93 -19.20
C ALA A 217 -9.24 7.11 -18.81
N ALA A 218 -9.59 8.33 -19.22
CA ALA A 218 -8.86 9.54 -18.83
C ALA A 218 -8.78 9.71 -17.32
N ASN A 219 -9.90 9.56 -16.60
CA ASN A 219 -9.93 9.64 -15.14
C ASN A 219 -9.08 8.58 -14.45
N ILE A 220 -9.16 7.32 -14.90
CA ILE A 220 -8.37 6.22 -14.34
C ILE A 220 -6.88 6.46 -14.57
N ILE A 221 -6.48 6.79 -15.79
CA ILE A 221 -5.07 7.04 -16.13
C ILE A 221 -4.54 8.25 -15.38
N THR A 222 -5.29 9.35 -15.31
CA THR A 222 -4.89 10.53 -14.54
C THR A 222 -4.72 10.22 -13.05
N ALA A 223 -5.62 9.44 -12.45
CA ALA A 223 -5.48 9.01 -11.07
C ALA A 223 -4.22 8.15 -10.85
N LEU A 224 -3.92 7.22 -11.75
CA LEU A 224 -2.70 6.40 -11.70
C LEU A 224 -1.42 7.22 -11.90
N THR A 225 -1.44 8.21 -12.79
CA THR A 225 -0.30 9.11 -13.03
C THR A 225 -0.07 10.02 -11.83
N LEU A 226 -1.13 10.57 -11.22
CA LEU A 226 -1.02 11.34 -9.98
C LEU A 226 -0.47 10.49 -8.82
N PHE A 227 -0.93 9.23 -8.70
CA PHE A 227 -0.39 8.31 -7.71
C PHE A 227 1.11 8.02 -7.95
N SER A 228 1.50 7.82 -9.22
CA SER A 228 2.91 7.63 -9.60
C SER A 228 3.75 8.88 -9.33
N LEU A 229 3.18 10.08 -9.51
CA LEU A 229 3.86 11.35 -9.21
C LEU A 229 4.19 11.46 -7.71
N VAL A 230 3.30 11.01 -6.82
CA VAL A 230 3.59 10.91 -5.37
C VAL A 230 4.81 10.04 -5.11
N PHE A 231 4.93 8.89 -5.81
CA PHE A 231 6.10 8.02 -5.74
C PHE A 231 7.38 8.75 -6.17
N PHE A 232 7.38 9.44 -7.31
CA PHE A 232 8.55 10.20 -7.77
C PHE A 232 8.96 11.31 -6.80
N ILE A 233 7.99 12.04 -6.23
CA ILE A 233 8.25 13.10 -5.24
C ILE A 233 8.90 12.50 -3.97
N ALA A 234 8.37 11.37 -3.48
CA ALA A 234 8.94 10.69 -2.34
C ALA A 234 10.36 10.17 -2.61
N GLU A 235 10.58 9.56 -3.78
CA GLU A 235 11.89 9.08 -4.22
C GLU A 235 12.91 10.23 -4.31
N TYR A 236 12.55 11.32 -4.98
CA TYR A 236 13.36 12.54 -5.08
C TYR A 236 13.78 13.08 -3.70
N ARG A 237 12.85 13.12 -2.76
CA ARG A 237 13.11 13.59 -1.38
C ARG A 237 13.91 12.59 -0.56
N ALA A 238 13.74 11.30 -0.78
CA ALA A 238 14.46 10.26 -0.09
C ALA A 238 15.93 10.19 -0.51
N TYR A 239 16.23 10.37 -1.81
CA TYR A 239 17.61 10.40 -2.32
C TYR A 239 18.47 11.44 -1.60
N ALA A 240 17.94 12.66 -1.40
CA ALA A 240 18.68 13.72 -0.71
C ALA A 240 18.83 13.52 0.79
N LYS A 241 18.02 12.66 1.42
CA LYS A 241 17.91 12.60 2.89
C LYS A 241 18.36 11.29 3.51
N ARG A 242 18.36 10.18 2.77
CA ARG A 242 18.73 8.86 3.28
C ARG A 242 20.18 8.54 2.94
N PRO A 243 21.13 8.66 3.89
CA PRO A 243 22.52 8.35 3.63
C PRO A 243 22.78 6.85 3.59
N ILE A 244 23.83 6.48 2.86
CA ILE A 244 24.54 5.22 3.11
C ILE A 244 25.35 5.44 4.39
N SER A 245 25.18 4.57 5.38
CA SER A 245 25.85 4.71 6.68
C SER A 245 26.84 3.60 6.93
N LEU A 246 27.93 3.95 7.60
CA LEU A 246 28.90 3.00 8.15
C LEU A 246 28.80 3.02 9.68
N THR A 247 28.59 1.87 10.30
CA THR A 247 28.68 1.67 11.76
C THR A 247 30.01 0.99 12.10
N ALA A 248 30.25 0.70 13.39
CA ALA A 248 31.39 -0.10 13.81
C ALA A 248 31.48 -1.46 13.11
N ASN A 249 30.34 -2.12 12.87
CA ASN A 249 30.28 -3.51 12.42
C ASN A 249 29.48 -3.75 11.12
N GLU A 250 28.79 -2.72 10.60
CA GLU A 250 27.87 -2.89 9.47
C GLU A 250 27.94 -1.72 8.48
N LEU A 251 27.74 -2.04 7.20
CA LEU A 251 27.43 -1.10 6.14
C LEU A 251 25.91 -1.12 5.90
N ILE A 252 25.25 0.03 6.06
CA ILE A 252 23.80 0.19 5.86
C ILE A 252 23.58 1.00 4.58
N ILE A 253 23.17 0.31 3.52
CA ILE A 253 22.86 0.92 2.22
C ILE A 253 21.38 1.30 2.20
N ARG A 254 21.10 2.61 2.19
CA ARG A 254 19.76 3.16 1.99
C ARG A 254 19.71 3.78 0.60
N TYR A 255 18.73 3.39 -0.22
CA TYR A 255 18.63 3.87 -1.60
C TYR A 255 17.18 4.18 -1.95
N GLY A 256 16.87 5.45 -2.23
CA GLY A 256 15.49 5.87 -2.53
C GLY A 256 14.53 5.62 -1.38
N ILE A 257 13.32 5.13 -1.65
CA ILE A 257 12.34 4.70 -0.64
C ILE A 257 12.38 3.18 -0.38
N TYR A 258 13.33 2.46 -0.98
CA TYR A 258 13.43 1.02 -0.80
C TYR A 258 13.96 0.64 0.61
N PRO A 259 13.65 -0.56 1.11
CA PRO A 259 14.17 -1.02 2.39
C PRO A 259 15.70 -0.92 2.48
N PRO A 260 16.25 -0.57 3.66
CA PRO A 260 17.69 -0.57 3.86
C PRO A 260 18.27 -1.97 3.67
N GLN A 261 19.44 -2.07 3.04
CA GLN A 261 20.24 -3.28 2.99
C GLN A 261 21.37 -3.18 4.01
N VAL A 262 21.33 -4.01 5.04
CA VAL A 262 22.36 -4.08 6.09
C VAL A 262 23.33 -5.21 5.77
N ILE A 263 24.63 -4.91 5.77
CA ILE A 263 25.70 -5.86 5.45
C ILE A 263 26.73 -5.81 6.58
N PRO A 264 26.91 -6.91 7.34
CA PRO A 264 28.01 -6.99 8.29
C PRO A 264 29.36 -6.82 7.59
N LEU A 265 30.25 -6.00 8.15
CA LEU A 265 31.59 -5.77 7.60
C LEU A 265 32.40 -7.06 7.51
N SER A 266 32.18 -7.99 8.44
CA SER A 266 32.80 -9.33 8.42
C SER A 266 32.46 -10.15 7.17
N LYS A 267 31.35 -9.85 6.48
CA LYS A 267 30.93 -10.49 5.22
C LYS A 267 31.48 -9.81 3.98
N ILE A 268 32.16 -8.67 4.10
CA ILE A 268 32.79 -8.00 2.95
C ILE A 268 34.15 -8.65 2.72
N ALA A 269 34.38 -9.15 1.50
CA ALA A 269 35.64 -9.75 1.07
C ALA A 269 36.60 -8.70 0.52
N ALA A 270 36.10 -7.76 -0.29
CA ALA A 270 36.91 -6.69 -0.85
C ALA A 270 36.05 -5.47 -1.18
N VAL A 271 36.67 -4.29 -1.16
CA VAL A 271 36.09 -3.06 -1.68
C VAL A 271 37.10 -2.33 -2.56
N LYS A 272 36.65 -1.89 -3.74
CA LYS A 272 37.49 -1.18 -4.71
C LYS A 272 36.72 -0.09 -5.44
N ALA A 273 37.48 0.88 -5.95
CA ALA A 273 36.96 1.82 -6.92
C ALA A 273 36.50 1.07 -8.18
N HIS A 274 35.44 1.59 -8.80
CA HIS A 274 34.88 1.05 -10.01
C HIS A 274 34.66 2.18 -11.02
N ALA A 275 34.74 1.89 -12.31
CA ALA A 275 34.63 2.91 -13.36
C ALA A 275 34.07 2.36 -14.68
N THR A 276 33.53 1.14 -14.69
CA THR A 276 33.03 0.51 -15.91
C THR A 276 31.54 0.21 -15.82
N TYR A 277 30.89 0.10 -16.98
CA TYR A 277 29.47 -0.22 -17.01
C TYR A 277 29.21 -1.64 -16.49
N VAL A 278 28.22 -1.77 -15.61
CA VAL A 278 27.81 -3.06 -15.02
C VAL A 278 26.46 -3.49 -15.58
N LYS A 279 26.45 -4.58 -16.36
CA LYS A 279 25.19 -5.19 -16.84
C LYS A 279 24.38 -5.76 -15.67
N ARG A 280 23.05 -5.72 -15.78
CA ARG A 280 22.17 -6.38 -14.81
C ARG A 280 22.34 -7.89 -14.94
N ALA A 281 22.58 -8.56 -13.82
CA ALA A 281 22.68 -10.01 -13.73
C ALA A 281 22.19 -10.47 -12.36
N LYS A 282 21.86 -11.77 -12.23
CA LYS A 282 21.37 -12.35 -10.96
C LYS A 282 22.36 -12.14 -9.80
N GLN A 283 23.66 -12.10 -10.10
CA GLN A 283 24.75 -11.93 -9.13
C GLN A 283 25.14 -10.46 -8.88
N VAL A 284 24.39 -9.50 -9.42
CA VAL A 284 24.76 -8.09 -9.40
C VAL A 284 23.66 -7.31 -8.73
N LYS A 285 24.00 -6.64 -7.62
CA LYS A 285 23.12 -5.66 -6.99
C LYS A 285 23.65 -4.26 -7.25
N ARG A 286 22.86 -3.42 -7.92
CA ARG A 286 23.22 -2.03 -8.22
C ARG A 286 22.41 -1.06 -7.37
N TYR A 287 23.09 -0.20 -6.65
CA TYR A 287 22.55 0.99 -5.99
C TYR A 287 23.16 2.22 -6.68
N ASN A 288 22.82 2.35 -7.97
CA ASN A 288 23.23 3.44 -8.84
C ASN A 288 22.16 3.63 -9.93
N SER A 289 21.41 4.73 -9.85
CA SER A 289 20.18 5.01 -10.61
C SER A 289 20.47 5.16 -12.10
N SER A 290 21.46 5.97 -12.43
CA SER A 290 21.92 6.26 -13.79
C SER A 290 23.43 6.06 -13.88
N GLY A 291 23.96 5.95 -15.10
CA GLY A 291 25.39 5.93 -15.34
C GLY A 291 26.15 4.74 -14.76
N VAL A 292 27.41 4.99 -14.42
CA VAL A 292 28.42 3.99 -14.05
C VAL A 292 28.68 4.05 -12.54
N PRO A 293 28.48 2.94 -11.79
CA PRO A 293 28.77 2.92 -10.37
C PRO A 293 30.26 3.15 -10.12
N ASN A 294 30.61 3.80 -9.02
CA ASN A 294 31.99 4.17 -8.72
C ASN A 294 32.64 3.35 -7.60
N ILE A 295 31.89 2.43 -6.98
CA ILE A 295 32.36 1.52 -5.95
C ILE A 295 31.85 0.10 -6.26
N ALA A 296 32.72 -0.88 -6.06
CA ALA A 296 32.37 -2.31 -6.06
C ALA A 296 32.72 -2.93 -4.70
N ILE A 297 31.77 -3.66 -4.14
CA ILE A 297 31.88 -4.41 -2.89
C ILE A 297 31.65 -5.88 -3.22
N GLU A 298 32.66 -6.69 -2.97
CA GLU A 298 32.60 -8.15 -3.10
C GLU A 298 32.29 -8.74 -1.73
N LEU A 299 31.29 -9.61 -1.68
CA LEU A 299 30.92 -10.31 -0.45
C LEU A 299 31.63 -11.66 -0.35
N LYS A 300 31.83 -12.16 0.87
CA LYS A 300 32.32 -13.52 1.11
C LYS A 300 31.27 -14.56 0.69
N PRO A 301 31.69 -15.77 0.29
CA PRO A 301 30.78 -16.89 0.05
C PRO A 301 29.92 -17.18 1.30
N ALA A 302 28.71 -17.68 1.10
CA ALA A 302 27.90 -18.18 2.21
C ALA A 302 28.58 -19.40 2.85
N SER A 303 28.62 -19.46 4.18
CA SER A 303 29.30 -20.53 4.95
C SER A 303 28.59 -21.89 4.90
N ASP A 304 27.40 -21.98 4.31
CA ASP A 304 26.52 -23.15 4.34
C ASP A 304 26.70 -24.10 3.14
N GLY A 305 27.67 -23.84 2.26
CA GLY A 305 27.93 -24.68 1.08
C GLY A 305 26.80 -24.67 0.04
N SER A 306 25.79 -23.82 0.22
CA SER A 306 24.78 -23.60 -0.81
C SER A 306 25.41 -22.82 -1.96
N ASP A 307 25.15 -23.26 -3.19
CA ASP A 307 25.64 -22.67 -4.44
C ASP A 307 24.99 -21.29 -4.75
N HIS A 308 24.61 -20.57 -3.69
CA HIS A 308 24.02 -19.25 -3.73
C HIS A 308 25.09 -18.21 -4.07
N VAL A 309 25.35 -18.11 -5.38
CA VAL A 309 25.63 -16.90 -6.15
C VAL A 309 25.88 -15.65 -5.28
N ILE A 310 27.16 -15.33 -5.07
CA ILE A 310 27.61 -14.20 -4.27
C ILE A 310 27.25 -12.89 -4.99
N PRO A 311 26.41 -12.01 -4.41
CA PRO A 311 26.08 -10.77 -5.08
C PRO A 311 27.23 -9.76 -4.92
N THR A 312 27.86 -9.36 -6.03
CA THR A 312 28.70 -8.15 -6.04
C THR A 312 27.78 -6.94 -5.98
N ILE A 313 28.06 -6.06 -5.01
CA ILE A 313 27.28 -4.85 -4.79
C ILE A 313 28.02 -3.68 -5.41
N TYR A 314 27.33 -2.94 -6.26
CA TYR A 314 27.85 -1.74 -6.90
C TYR A 314 27.12 -0.52 -6.38
N LEU A 315 27.87 0.48 -5.93
CA LEU A 315 27.33 1.73 -5.40
C LEU A 315 27.73 2.90 -6.30
N GLY A 316 26.82 3.86 -6.45
CA GLY A 316 27.14 5.21 -6.89
C GLY A 316 27.12 6.13 -5.67
N ILE A 317 28.25 6.74 -5.34
CA ILE A 317 28.40 7.63 -4.17
C ILE A 317 28.98 8.97 -4.63
N ASP A 318 28.59 10.08 -4.01
CA ASP A 318 29.07 11.41 -4.37
C ASP A 318 30.59 11.56 -4.10
N GLN A 319 31.08 10.98 -3.00
CA GLN A 319 32.49 11.04 -2.56
C GLN A 319 33.09 9.63 -2.41
N PRO A 320 33.40 8.91 -3.51
CA PRO A 320 33.85 7.51 -3.45
C PRO A 320 35.20 7.33 -2.73
N ASN A 321 36.12 8.28 -2.86
CA ASN A 321 37.46 8.18 -2.24
C ASN A 321 37.36 8.27 -0.70
N VAL A 322 36.53 9.18 -0.19
CA VAL A 322 36.28 9.32 1.26
C VAL A 322 35.65 8.04 1.79
N PHE A 323 34.65 7.50 1.08
CA PHE A 323 34.03 6.22 1.43
C PHE A 323 35.04 5.07 1.52
N LEU A 324 35.94 4.94 0.53
CA LEU A 324 36.97 3.90 0.53
C LEU A 324 37.96 4.06 1.67
N ASN A 325 38.37 5.30 1.97
CA ASN A 325 39.32 5.59 3.03
C ASN A 325 38.76 5.28 4.42
N GLU A 326 37.45 5.48 4.63
CA GLU A 326 36.76 5.14 5.89
C GLU A 326 36.46 3.65 6.02
N LEU A 327 36.10 2.98 4.91
CA LEU A 327 35.68 1.58 4.95
C LEU A 327 36.87 0.61 5.03
N LYS A 328 37.93 0.82 4.24
CA LYS A 328 39.06 -0.13 4.14
C LYS A 328 39.72 -0.44 5.50
N PRO A 329 40.04 0.53 6.37
CA PRO A 329 40.66 0.25 7.66
C PRO A 329 39.80 -0.65 8.57
N ARG A 330 38.47 -0.61 8.41
CA ARG A 330 37.53 -1.40 9.22
C ARG A 330 37.35 -2.83 8.74
N LEU A 331 37.88 -3.18 7.56
CA LEU A 331 37.69 -4.50 6.97
C LEU A 331 38.70 -5.56 7.43
N ALA A 332 39.70 -5.18 8.26
CA ALA A 332 40.78 -6.07 8.68
C ALA A 332 41.37 -6.87 7.50
N LEU A 333 41.62 -6.17 6.39
CA LEU A 333 42.21 -6.68 5.15
C LEU A 333 43.73 -6.46 5.13
#